data_AF-A0A838GJ03-F1
#
_entry.id   AF-A0A838GJ03-F1
#
_cell.length_a   1.000
_cell.length_b   1.000
_cell.length_c   1.000
_cell.angle_alpha   90.00
_cell.angle_beta   90.00
_cell.angle_gamma   90.00
#
_symmetry.space_group_name_H-M   'P 1'
#
loop_
_entity.id
_entity.type
_entity.pdbx_description
1 polymer ?
#
loop_
_entity_poly.entity_id
_entity_poly.type
_entity_poly.pdbx_seq_one_letter_code
_entity_poly.pdbx_strand_id
1 'polypeptide(L)'
;MTLSDDPVLQVHMDALAGHDLSRINEANASPNGDGEDEDLQVPIHDFDHLDTRDLSLHEQIVELLYDTQVTKTREGILRWVSSVGGSKSKYGLINGRADRRSWAYAPPNDLLTVLIQLRAIDYKGWSPARGANPEPFSVPEFLEWLEDRFGIIVDRPPAGLGFDGPEHMAAARDNLRAMLRRLRQMGVFEDQSDDFSVQTLTPPYMEPASTDPSAHLA
;
A
#
# COMPACT_ATOMS: atom_id res chain seq x y z
N MET A 1 -24.08 -30.54 6.42
CA MET A 1 -23.52 -31.85 6.05
C MET A 1 -22.37 -31.55 5.10
N THR A 2 -21.18 -31.39 5.67
CA THR A 2 -19.97 -31.10 4.93
C THR A 2 -19.51 -32.38 4.23
N LEU A 3 -18.95 -32.27 3.02
CA LEU A 3 -18.52 -33.44 2.24
C LEU A 3 -17.51 -34.33 3.01
N SER A 4 -16.84 -33.76 4.00
CA SER A 4 -15.86 -34.40 4.87
C SER A 4 -16.46 -35.34 5.93
N ASP A 5 -17.77 -35.38 6.15
CA ASP A 5 -18.38 -36.23 7.21
C ASP A 5 -18.75 -37.65 6.73
N ASP A 6 -18.57 -37.95 5.44
CA ASP A 6 -18.86 -39.27 4.88
C ASP A 6 -17.65 -40.21 5.01
N PRO A 7 -17.75 -41.32 5.77
CA PRO A 7 -16.62 -42.20 6.05
C PRO A 7 -16.08 -42.92 4.82
N VAL A 8 -16.91 -43.12 3.78
CA VAL A 8 -16.44 -43.75 2.53
C VAL A 8 -15.61 -42.76 1.72
N LEU A 9 -16.05 -41.50 1.67
CA LEU A 9 -15.33 -40.44 0.94
C LEU A 9 -14.02 -40.07 1.64
N GLN A 10 -13.97 -40.08 2.98
CA GLN A 10 -12.74 -39.82 3.73
C GLN A 10 -11.62 -40.80 3.37
N VAL A 11 -11.91 -42.11 3.31
CA VAL A 11 -10.89 -43.13 2.97
C VAL A 11 -10.32 -42.91 1.57
N HIS A 12 -11.17 -42.54 0.61
CA HIS A 12 -10.73 -42.23 -0.75
C HIS A 12 -9.93 -40.91 -0.81
N MET A 13 -10.33 -39.91 -0.04
CA MET A 13 -9.62 -38.63 0.09
C MET A 13 -8.24 -38.81 0.72
N ASP A 14 -8.12 -39.59 1.78
CA ASP A 14 -6.86 -39.87 2.47
C ASP A 14 -5.92 -40.70 1.59
N ALA A 15 -6.45 -41.67 0.84
CA ALA A 15 -5.65 -42.46 -0.10
C ALA A 15 -5.09 -41.60 -1.25
N LEU A 16 -5.92 -40.72 -1.82
CA LEU A 16 -5.49 -39.79 -2.87
C LEU A 16 -4.45 -38.79 -2.32
N ALA A 17 -4.70 -38.27 -1.12
CA ALA A 17 -3.81 -37.37 -0.45
C ALA A 17 -2.43 -38.04 -0.20
N GLY A 18 -2.38 -39.29 0.28
CA GLY A 18 -1.11 -39.98 0.56
C GLY A 18 -0.23 -40.12 -0.68
N HIS A 19 -0.87 -40.35 -1.83
CA HIS A 19 -0.20 -40.39 -3.12
C HIS A 19 0.35 -39.02 -3.54
N ASP A 20 -0.41 -37.93 -3.36
CA ASP A 20 0.02 -36.58 -3.71
C ASP A 20 1.16 -36.07 -2.83
N LEU A 21 1.10 -36.33 -1.52
CA LEU A 21 2.17 -35.96 -0.57
C LEU A 21 3.48 -36.65 -0.93
N SER A 22 3.41 -37.95 -1.30
CA SER A 22 4.57 -38.71 -1.75
C SER A 22 5.18 -38.11 -3.03
N ARG A 23 4.35 -37.73 -4.02
CA ARG A 23 4.80 -37.06 -5.25
C ARG A 23 5.45 -35.71 -4.99
N ILE A 24 4.90 -34.89 -4.09
CA ILE A 24 5.45 -33.57 -3.74
C ILE A 24 6.82 -33.74 -3.09
N ASN A 25 6.96 -34.68 -2.16
CA ASN A 25 8.24 -34.97 -1.52
C ASN A 25 9.29 -35.49 -2.49
N GLU A 26 8.92 -36.40 -3.40
CA GLU A 26 9.82 -36.90 -4.46
C GLU A 26 10.28 -35.78 -5.41
N ALA A 27 9.37 -34.88 -5.79
CA ALA A 27 9.69 -33.74 -6.65
C ALA A 27 10.62 -32.72 -5.94
N ASN A 28 10.43 -32.51 -4.65
CA ASN A 28 11.27 -31.62 -3.84
C ASN A 28 12.61 -32.24 -3.42
N ALA A 29 12.73 -33.57 -3.40
CA ALA A 29 13.95 -34.29 -3.02
C ALA A 29 15.03 -34.33 -4.14
N SER A 30 14.71 -33.91 -5.37
CA SER A 30 15.67 -33.81 -6.47
C SER A 30 16.26 -32.40 -6.58
N PRO A 31 17.54 -32.16 -6.25
CA PRO A 31 18.14 -30.83 -6.27
C PRO A 31 18.65 -30.39 -7.66
N ASN A 32 18.47 -31.20 -8.71
CA ASN A 32 19.06 -30.93 -10.02
C ASN A 32 18.04 -30.28 -10.96
N GLY A 33 17.98 -28.96 -10.87
CA GLY A 33 17.30 -28.08 -11.82
C GLY A 33 18.24 -26.94 -12.19
N ASP A 34 19.08 -27.19 -13.18
CA ASP A 34 20.01 -26.27 -13.82
C ASP A 34 19.22 -25.13 -14.48
N GLY A 35 19.08 -24.00 -13.79
CA GLY A 35 18.39 -22.81 -14.28
C GLY A 35 18.76 -21.59 -13.43
N GLU A 36 19.20 -20.53 -14.10
CA GLU A 36 19.87 -19.33 -13.60
C GLU A 36 18.99 -18.36 -12.78
N ASP A 37 18.22 -18.86 -11.80
CA ASP A 37 17.41 -18.02 -10.91
C ASP A 37 17.93 -18.11 -9.46
N GLU A 38 19.14 -17.58 -9.21
CA GLU A 38 19.76 -17.51 -7.87
C GLU A 38 18.96 -16.69 -6.85
N ASP A 39 17.96 -15.91 -7.28
CA ASP A 39 17.17 -15.00 -6.42
C ASP A 39 15.85 -15.61 -5.88
N LEU A 40 15.55 -16.88 -6.21
CA LEU A 40 14.33 -17.56 -5.76
C LEU A 40 14.64 -18.88 -5.05
N GLN A 41 15.50 -18.82 -4.02
CA GLN A 41 15.50 -19.86 -2.99
C GLN A 41 14.14 -19.86 -2.29
N VAL A 42 13.19 -20.65 -2.81
CA VAL A 42 11.99 -21.04 -2.08
C VAL A 42 12.49 -21.71 -0.80
N PRO A 43 12.19 -21.17 0.39
CA PRO A 43 12.57 -21.83 1.62
C PRO A 43 12.02 -23.25 1.56
N ILE A 44 12.89 -24.25 1.74
CA ILE A 44 12.44 -25.62 1.99
C ILE A 44 11.62 -25.51 3.27
N HIS A 45 10.29 -25.54 3.14
CA HIS A 45 9.39 -25.46 4.28
C HIS A 45 9.71 -26.67 5.16
N ASP A 46 10.02 -26.41 6.43
CA ASP A 46 10.31 -27.44 7.42
C ASP A 46 8.99 -28.14 7.77
N PHE A 47 8.73 -29.30 7.17
CA PHE A 47 7.44 -30.00 7.23
C PHE A 47 7.25 -30.84 8.50
N ASP A 48 8.22 -30.86 9.42
CA ASP A 48 8.20 -31.68 10.66
C ASP A 48 7.04 -31.32 11.61
N HIS A 49 6.40 -30.17 11.44
CA HIS A 49 5.28 -29.71 12.27
C HIS A 49 3.88 -30.19 11.82
N LEU A 50 3.77 -30.82 10.64
CA LEU A 50 2.50 -31.37 10.13
C LEU A 50 2.16 -32.72 10.78
N ASP A 51 3.16 -33.48 11.18
CA ASP A 51 3.02 -34.81 11.83
C ASP A 51 2.65 -34.69 13.32
N THR A 52 2.74 -33.49 13.90
CA THR A 52 2.46 -33.23 15.32
C THR A 52 1.00 -32.88 15.63
N ARG A 53 0.14 -32.80 14.62
CA ARG A 53 -1.30 -32.55 14.78
C ARG A 53 -2.07 -33.80 14.40
N ASP A 54 -3.06 -34.20 15.20
CA ASP A 54 -4.02 -35.30 14.94
C ASP A 54 -4.95 -34.98 13.73
N LEU A 55 -4.38 -34.53 12.61
CA LEU A 55 -5.09 -34.17 11.38
C LEU A 55 -5.16 -35.38 10.46
N SER A 56 -6.31 -35.55 9.82
CA SER A 56 -6.44 -36.50 8.72
C SER A 56 -5.56 -36.10 7.53
N LEU A 57 -5.25 -37.05 6.66
CA LEU A 57 -4.20 -36.87 5.68
C LEU A 57 -4.60 -35.87 4.58
N HIS A 58 -5.90 -35.80 4.24
CA HIS A 58 -6.42 -34.75 3.37
C HIS A 58 -6.37 -33.34 4.01
N GLU A 59 -6.58 -33.20 5.31
CA GLU A 59 -6.43 -31.92 6.03
C GLU A 59 -4.97 -31.46 6.03
N GLN A 60 -4.01 -32.38 6.18
CA GLN A 60 -2.58 -32.08 6.08
C GLN A 60 -2.21 -31.51 4.71
N ILE A 61 -2.81 -32.02 3.62
CA ILE A 61 -2.56 -31.49 2.27
C ILE A 61 -3.23 -30.14 2.03
N VAL A 62 -4.44 -29.94 2.55
CA VAL A 62 -5.10 -28.63 2.47
C VAL A 62 -4.27 -27.59 3.21
N GLU A 63 -3.74 -27.92 4.39
CA GLU A 63 -2.85 -27.04 5.15
C GLU A 63 -1.54 -26.76 4.39
N LEU A 64 -0.94 -27.78 3.77
CA LEU A 64 0.26 -27.65 2.94
C LEU A 64 0.04 -26.74 1.73
N LEU A 65 -1.08 -26.94 1.02
CA LEU A 65 -1.48 -26.09 -0.09
C LEU A 65 -1.77 -24.66 0.38
N TYR A 66 -2.36 -24.50 1.56
CA TYR A 66 -2.62 -23.21 2.15
C TYR A 66 -1.33 -22.48 2.50
N ASP A 67 -0.38 -23.11 3.18
CA ASP A 67 0.89 -22.47 3.58
C ASP A 67 1.71 -21.99 2.36
N THR A 68 1.80 -22.85 1.33
CA THR A 68 2.47 -22.51 0.07
C THR A 68 1.74 -21.39 -0.68
N GLN A 69 0.40 -21.42 -0.71
CA GLN A 69 -0.39 -20.40 -1.39
C GLN A 69 -0.39 -19.07 -0.64
N VAL A 70 -0.40 -19.07 0.70
CA VAL A 70 -0.34 -17.86 1.53
C VAL A 70 0.96 -17.10 1.27
N THR A 71 2.08 -17.83 1.21
CA THR A 71 3.39 -17.22 0.92
C THR A 71 3.40 -16.57 -0.47
N LYS A 72 2.97 -17.30 -1.51
CA LYS A 72 2.85 -16.78 -2.88
C LYS A 72 1.87 -15.61 -2.99
N THR A 73 0.75 -15.68 -2.29
CA THR A 73 -0.28 -14.62 -2.29
C THR A 73 0.27 -13.36 -1.63
N ARG A 74 0.97 -13.49 -0.51
CA ARG A 74 1.62 -12.37 0.17
C ARG A 74 2.67 -11.71 -0.71
N GLU A 75 3.52 -12.50 -1.36
CA GLU A 75 4.50 -11.99 -2.32
C GLU A 75 3.84 -11.31 -3.52
N GLY A 76 2.77 -11.90 -4.06
CA GLY A 76 1.99 -11.36 -5.15
C GLY A 76 1.38 -10.00 -4.81
N ILE A 77 0.78 -9.86 -3.62
CA ILE A 77 0.23 -8.60 -3.12
C ILE A 77 1.35 -7.56 -2.97
N LEU A 78 2.48 -7.92 -2.37
CA LEU A 78 3.60 -6.99 -2.19
C LEU A 78 4.20 -6.54 -3.53
N ARG A 79 4.32 -7.46 -4.49
CA ARG A 79 4.76 -7.15 -5.85
C ARG A 79 3.77 -6.22 -6.54
N TRP A 80 2.48 -6.49 -6.43
CA TRP A 80 1.43 -5.63 -6.97
C TRP A 80 1.47 -4.23 -6.34
N VAL A 81 1.54 -4.13 -5.01
CA VAL A 81 1.64 -2.85 -4.29
C VAL A 81 2.90 -2.08 -4.72
N SER A 82 4.06 -2.74 -4.81
CA SER A 82 5.29 -2.05 -5.26
C SER A 82 5.22 -1.60 -6.72
N SER A 83 4.56 -2.40 -7.57
CA SER A 83 4.39 -2.11 -9.00
C SER A 83 3.39 -0.97 -9.23
N VAL A 84 2.22 -1.02 -8.61
CA VAL A 84 1.15 -0.02 -8.76
C VAL A 84 1.49 1.26 -8.00
N GLY A 85 2.00 1.13 -6.77
CA GLY A 85 2.52 2.25 -5.98
C GLY A 85 3.77 2.87 -6.58
N GLY A 86 4.38 2.24 -7.60
CA GLY A 86 5.45 2.80 -8.40
C GLY A 86 6.73 3.04 -7.61
N SER A 87 7.14 2.11 -6.74
CA SER A 87 8.36 2.27 -5.93
C SER A 87 9.63 2.51 -6.78
N LYS A 88 9.62 2.05 -8.04
CA LYS A 88 10.68 2.27 -9.05
C LYS A 88 10.31 3.33 -10.10
N SER A 89 9.12 3.91 -10.03
CA SER A 89 8.60 4.86 -11.01
C SER A 89 8.91 6.30 -10.61
N LYS A 90 9.20 7.14 -11.61
CA LYS A 90 9.35 8.60 -11.43
C LYS A 90 8.08 9.27 -10.87
N TYR A 91 6.93 8.59 -10.99
CA TYR A 91 5.62 9.08 -10.54
C TYR A 91 4.94 8.10 -9.57
N GLY A 92 5.72 7.42 -8.73
CA GLY A 92 5.17 6.52 -7.70
C GLY A 92 4.49 7.25 -6.55
N LEU A 93 3.46 6.65 -5.98
CA LEU A 93 2.82 7.11 -4.73
C LEU A 93 3.66 6.74 -3.50
N ILE A 94 4.37 5.61 -3.57
CA ILE A 94 5.18 5.08 -2.49
C ILE A 94 6.64 5.37 -2.77
N ASN A 95 7.36 5.79 -1.73
CA ASN A 95 8.79 5.97 -1.76
C ASN A 95 9.45 5.04 -0.74
N GLY A 96 10.55 4.40 -1.15
CA GLY A 96 11.27 3.43 -0.33
C GLY A 96 12.23 2.61 -1.16
N ARG A 97 13.13 1.89 -0.50
CA ARG A 97 14.03 0.93 -1.14
C ARG A 97 13.29 -0.40 -1.40
N ALA A 98 14.04 -1.42 -1.81
CA ALA A 98 13.51 -2.77 -1.96
C ALA A 98 12.92 -3.36 -0.66
N ASP A 99 13.32 -2.84 0.52
CA ASP A 99 12.77 -3.28 1.80
C ASP A 99 11.42 -2.62 2.11
N ARG A 100 10.41 -3.46 2.36
CA ARG A 100 9.06 -3.09 2.82
C ARG A 100 9.04 -2.15 4.02
N ARG A 101 10.00 -2.26 4.95
CA ARG A 101 10.06 -1.39 6.14
C ARG A 101 10.39 0.06 5.80
N SER A 102 10.88 0.30 4.59
CA SER A 102 11.23 1.64 4.12
C SER A 102 10.14 2.28 3.26
N TRP A 103 9.04 1.57 2.98
CA TRP A 103 7.95 2.09 2.17
C TRP A 103 7.12 3.09 2.98
N ALA A 104 6.98 4.29 2.45
CA ALA A 104 6.10 5.30 2.99
C ALA A 104 5.37 6.04 1.87
N TYR A 105 4.17 6.55 2.17
CA TYR A 105 3.44 7.47 1.28
C TYR A 105 4.19 8.80 1.18
N ALA A 106 5.05 8.91 0.17
CA ALA A 106 5.86 10.10 -0.06
C ALA A 106 6.09 10.30 -1.56
N PRO A 107 5.03 10.69 -2.30
CA PRO A 107 5.11 10.91 -3.73
C PRO A 107 6.23 11.89 -4.11
N PRO A 108 6.84 11.73 -5.29
CA PRO A 108 7.85 12.66 -5.80
C PRO A 108 7.22 14.02 -6.11
N ASN A 109 8.06 15.06 -6.10
CA ASN A 109 7.62 16.45 -6.23
C ASN A 109 6.71 16.68 -7.44
N ASP A 110 7.02 16.09 -8.60
CA ASP A 110 6.25 16.24 -9.84
C ASP A 110 4.80 15.75 -9.64
N LEU A 111 4.62 14.54 -9.10
CA LEU A 111 3.29 13.97 -8.85
C LEU A 111 2.55 14.77 -7.78
N LEU A 112 3.23 15.11 -6.69
CA LEU A 112 2.62 15.84 -5.58
C LEU A 112 2.16 17.24 -6.01
N THR A 113 2.94 17.90 -6.88
CA THR A 113 2.60 19.18 -7.48
C THR A 113 1.32 19.10 -8.30
N VAL A 114 1.21 18.07 -9.16
CA VAL A 114 0.00 17.86 -9.97
C VAL A 114 -1.21 17.57 -9.10
N LEU A 115 -1.06 16.76 -8.04
CA LEU A 115 -2.16 16.48 -7.10
C LEU A 115 -2.62 17.73 -6.36
N ILE A 116 -1.69 18.55 -5.88
CA ILE A 116 -2.00 19.84 -5.24
C ILE A 116 -2.73 20.76 -6.22
N GLN A 117 -2.26 20.88 -7.46
CA GLN A 117 -2.90 21.69 -8.49
C GLN A 117 -4.30 21.18 -8.83
N LEU A 118 -4.46 19.87 -8.97
CA LEU A 118 -5.75 19.27 -9.27
C LEU A 118 -6.76 19.46 -8.13
N ARG A 119 -6.29 19.48 -6.87
CA ARG A 119 -7.11 19.85 -5.71
C ARG A 119 -7.46 21.34 -5.68
N ALA A 120 -6.50 22.19 -6.05
CA ALA A 120 -6.63 23.65 -6.05
C ALA A 120 -7.64 24.15 -7.10
N ILE A 121 -7.73 23.45 -8.23
CA ILE A 121 -8.64 23.82 -9.31
C ILE A 121 -10.08 23.55 -8.85
N ASP A 122 -10.78 24.61 -8.46
CA ASP A 122 -12.23 24.56 -8.33
C ASP A 122 -12.87 24.59 -9.73
N TYR A 123 -13.46 23.46 -10.12
CA TYR A 123 -14.23 23.37 -11.37
C TYR A 123 -15.52 24.20 -11.32
N LYS A 124 -16.02 24.59 -10.14
CA LYS A 124 -17.25 25.39 -10.00
C LYS A 124 -17.03 26.88 -10.27
N GLY A 125 -15.83 27.40 -9.99
CA GLY A 125 -15.43 28.77 -10.31
C GLY A 125 -14.82 28.98 -11.70
N TRP A 126 -14.71 27.92 -12.51
CA TRP A 126 -14.10 28.02 -13.84
C TRP A 126 -14.94 28.89 -14.79
N SER A 127 -14.36 29.99 -15.24
CA SER A 127 -14.95 30.86 -16.26
C SER A 127 -13.97 31.05 -17.42
N PRO A 128 -14.43 30.99 -18.68
CA PRO A 128 -13.57 31.26 -19.85
C PRO A 128 -12.87 32.63 -19.80
N ALA A 129 -13.43 33.58 -19.04
CA ALA A 129 -12.90 34.95 -18.90
C ALA A 129 -11.93 35.14 -17.73
N ARG A 130 -11.97 34.26 -16.71
CA ARG A 130 -11.17 34.39 -15.46
C ARG A 130 -10.16 33.26 -15.26
N GLY A 131 -10.27 32.17 -16.02
CA GLY A 131 -9.47 30.96 -15.79
C GLY A 131 -9.96 30.16 -14.58
N ALA A 132 -9.12 29.24 -14.12
CA ALA A 132 -9.30 28.58 -12.82
C ALA A 132 -8.87 29.55 -11.71
N ASN A 133 -9.64 29.64 -10.63
CA ASN A 133 -9.26 30.40 -9.44
C ASN A 133 -8.74 29.42 -8.38
N PRO A 134 -7.41 29.20 -8.27
CA PRO A 134 -6.87 28.31 -7.26
C PRO A 134 -7.03 28.93 -5.88
N GLU A 135 -7.68 28.23 -4.96
CA GLU A 135 -7.81 28.64 -3.56
C GLU A 135 -6.83 27.83 -2.68
N PRO A 136 -6.22 28.45 -1.65
CA PRO A 136 -5.47 27.70 -0.64
C PRO A 136 -6.37 26.73 0.11
N PHE A 137 -5.82 25.59 0.52
CA PHE A 137 -6.53 24.58 1.30
C PHE A 137 -5.62 23.98 2.37
N SER A 138 -6.20 23.45 3.43
CA SER A 138 -5.48 22.82 4.53
C SER A 138 -4.97 21.42 4.17
N VAL A 139 -3.96 20.92 4.89
CA VAL A 139 -3.49 19.53 4.73
C VAL A 139 -4.59 18.50 5.00
N PRO A 140 -5.40 18.60 6.07
CA PRO A 140 -6.54 17.69 6.27
C PRO A 140 -7.46 17.62 5.04
N GLU A 141 -7.84 18.75 4.47
CA GLU A 141 -8.71 18.81 3.29
C GLU A 141 -8.06 18.20 2.04
N PHE A 142 -6.74 18.25 1.95
CA PHE A 142 -6.01 17.57 0.88
C PHE A 142 -6.05 16.05 1.04
N LEU A 143 -5.84 15.55 2.27
CA LEU A 143 -5.86 14.12 2.58
C LEU A 143 -7.27 13.53 2.39
N GLU A 144 -8.30 14.25 2.85
CA GLU A 144 -9.70 13.87 2.62
C GLU A 144 -10.03 13.82 1.12
N TRP A 145 -9.57 14.80 0.34
CA TRP A 145 -9.75 14.77 -1.11
C TRP A 145 -9.03 13.61 -1.80
N LEU A 146 -7.84 13.23 -1.32
CA LEU A 146 -7.12 12.06 -1.83
C LEU A 146 -7.88 10.76 -1.54
N GLU A 147 -8.49 10.66 -0.36
CA GLU A 147 -9.36 9.54 0.01
C GLU A 147 -10.61 9.52 -0.86
N ASP A 148 -11.36 10.62 -0.95
CA ASP A 148 -12.62 10.68 -1.68
C ASP A 148 -12.46 10.44 -3.18
N ARG A 149 -11.39 10.99 -3.78
CA ARG A 149 -11.20 10.94 -5.23
C ARG A 149 -10.44 9.71 -5.71
N PHE A 150 -9.50 9.20 -4.90
CA PHE A 150 -8.59 8.13 -5.31
C PHE A 150 -8.56 6.94 -4.36
N GLY A 151 -9.24 7.00 -3.21
CA GLY A 151 -9.17 5.98 -2.17
C GLY A 151 -7.81 5.90 -1.47
N ILE A 152 -7.00 6.97 -1.52
CA ILE A 152 -5.65 6.98 -0.94
C ILE A 152 -5.73 7.47 0.50
N ILE A 153 -5.57 6.54 1.44
CA ILE A 153 -5.56 6.82 2.89
C ILE A 153 -4.12 6.85 3.40
N VAL A 154 -3.71 7.95 4.03
CA VAL A 154 -2.32 8.19 4.43
C VAL A 154 -2.15 8.26 5.95
N ASP A 155 -3.06 8.93 6.64
CA ASP A 155 -2.95 9.35 8.04
C ASP A 155 -3.62 8.41 9.04
N ARG A 156 -4.42 7.47 8.57
CA ARG A 156 -5.13 6.48 9.39
C ARG A 156 -5.19 5.10 8.74
N PRO A 157 -5.37 4.03 9.52
CA PRO A 157 -5.68 2.72 8.96
C PRO A 157 -7.10 2.71 8.34
N PRO A 158 -7.34 1.88 7.31
CA PRO A 158 -8.67 1.69 6.73
C PRO A 158 -9.64 1.13 7.79
N ALA A 159 -10.76 1.83 7.99
CA ALA A 159 -11.78 1.39 8.94
C ALA A 159 -12.53 0.15 8.43
N GLY A 160 -12.96 -0.72 9.35
CA GLY A 160 -13.81 -1.88 9.02
C GLY A 160 -13.09 -3.07 8.38
N LEU A 161 -11.77 -3.02 8.24
CA LEU A 161 -10.94 -4.11 7.72
C LEU A 161 -10.10 -4.81 8.81
N GLY A 162 -10.33 -4.49 10.09
CA GLY A 162 -9.63 -5.11 11.22
C GLY A 162 -8.21 -4.57 11.48
N PHE A 163 -7.87 -3.39 10.95
CA PHE A 163 -6.56 -2.75 11.12
C PHE A 163 -6.48 -1.79 12.32
N ASP A 164 -7.14 -2.13 13.43
CA ASP A 164 -7.24 -1.24 14.61
C ASP A 164 -6.05 -1.38 15.60
N GLY A 165 -5.07 -2.22 15.24
CA GLY A 165 -3.87 -2.47 16.06
C GLY A 165 -2.93 -1.26 16.18
N PRO A 166 -2.19 -1.12 17.30
CA PRO A 166 -1.26 -0.02 17.53
C PRO A 166 -0.16 0.08 16.46
N GLU A 167 0.25 -1.05 15.88
CA GLU A 167 1.21 -1.13 14.77
C GLU A 167 0.71 -0.46 13.49
N HIS A 168 -0.59 -0.58 13.20
CA HIS A 168 -1.20 0.05 12.02
C HIS A 168 -1.32 1.56 12.20
N MET A 169 -1.66 2.00 13.42
CA MET A 169 -1.65 3.41 13.79
C MET A 169 -0.24 4.02 13.73
N ALA A 170 0.78 3.26 14.14
CA ALA A 170 2.17 3.70 14.03
C ALA A 170 2.59 3.85 12.56
N ALA A 171 2.27 2.88 11.71
CA ALA A 171 2.55 2.94 10.28
C ALA A 171 1.85 4.13 9.60
N ALA A 172 0.59 4.40 9.94
CA ALA A 172 -0.15 5.56 9.44
C ALA A 172 0.51 6.90 9.84
N ARG A 173 0.99 7.01 11.09
CA ARG A 173 1.73 8.19 11.55
C ARG A 173 3.05 8.39 10.80
N ASP A 174 3.77 7.31 10.51
CA ASP A 174 5.01 7.38 9.75
C ASP A 174 4.78 7.78 8.29
N ASN A 175 3.69 7.28 7.69
CA ASN A 175 3.23 7.70 6.37
C ASN A 175 2.90 9.20 6.33
N LEU A 176 2.09 9.68 7.28
CA LEU A 176 1.76 11.10 7.39
C LEU A 176 3.02 11.95 7.56
N ARG A 177 3.94 11.54 8.43
CA ARG A 177 5.22 12.25 8.63
C ARG A 177 6.05 12.30 7.35
N ALA A 178 6.07 11.22 6.56
CA ALA A 178 6.80 11.17 5.31
C ALA A 178 6.19 12.11 4.25
N MET A 179 4.85 12.15 4.15
CA MET A 179 4.11 13.07 3.26
C MET A 179 4.36 14.53 3.65
N LEU A 180 4.19 14.88 4.93
CA LEU A 180 4.43 16.23 5.44
C LEU A 180 5.87 16.69 5.18
N ARG A 181 6.86 15.82 5.40
CA ARG A 181 8.26 16.12 5.09
C ARG A 181 8.45 16.44 3.61
N ARG A 182 7.76 15.76 2.70
CA ARG A 182 7.81 16.04 1.25
C ARG A 182 7.16 17.38 0.91
N LEU A 183 5.97 17.64 1.42
CA LEU A 183 5.29 18.93 1.24
C LEU A 183 6.16 20.11 1.75
N ARG A 184 6.88 19.93 2.87
CA ARG A 184 7.84 20.91 3.40
C ARG A 184 9.03 21.13 2.48
N GLN A 185 9.61 20.06 1.96
CA GLN A 185 10.73 20.16 1.01
C GLN A 185 10.36 20.87 -0.29
N MET A 186 9.08 20.82 -0.68
CA MET A 186 8.58 21.54 -1.86
C MET A 186 8.32 23.03 -1.61
N GLY A 187 8.36 23.50 -0.36
CA GLY A 187 8.11 24.90 -0.01
C GLY A 187 6.64 25.33 -0.16
N VAL A 188 5.69 24.38 -0.09
CA VAL A 188 4.25 24.64 -0.29
C VAL A 188 3.56 25.11 1.00
N PHE A 189 4.26 25.08 2.15
CA PHE A 189 3.73 25.57 3.42
C PHE A 189 4.05 27.03 3.65
N GLU A 190 3.03 27.81 3.99
CA GLU A 190 3.18 29.24 4.26
C GLU A 190 3.32 29.58 5.76
N ASP A 191 3.23 28.61 6.67
CA ASP A 191 3.34 28.85 8.12
C ASP A 191 4.16 27.79 8.86
N GLN A 192 5.01 28.24 9.78
CA GLN A 192 5.89 27.43 10.64
C GLN A 192 5.13 26.81 11.83
N SER A 193 3.81 26.63 11.71
CA SER A 193 2.97 26.11 12.77
C SER A 193 3.23 24.60 12.98
N ASP A 194 3.52 24.19 14.21
CA ASP A 194 3.67 22.79 14.61
C ASP A 194 2.35 22.00 14.52
N ASP A 195 1.21 22.69 14.43
CA ASP A 195 -0.10 22.09 14.26
C ASP A 195 -0.42 21.82 12.77
N PHE A 196 -0.62 20.55 12.43
CA PHE A 196 -0.95 20.14 11.06
C PHE A 196 -2.35 20.59 10.61
N SER A 197 -3.27 20.83 11.55
CA SER A 197 -4.65 21.21 11.25
C SER A 197 -4.77 22.66 10.74
N VAL A 198 -3.74 23.47 10.96
CA VAL A 198 -3.67 24.89 10.57
C VAL A 198 -2.76 25.11 9.36
N GLN A 199 -2.00 24.08 8.96
CA GLN A 199 -1.06 24.18 7.84
C GLN A 199 -1.82 24.27 6.50
N THR A 200 -1.61 25.39 5.81
CA THR A 200 -2.20 25.69 4.50
C THR A 200 -1.22 25.38 3.38
N LEU A 201 -1.72 24.81 2.29
CA LEU A 201 -1.00 24.52 1.06
C LEU A 201 -1.31 25.60 0.02
N THR A 202 -0.26 26.29 -0.44
CA THR A 202 -0.37 27.32 -1.47
C THR A 202 0.05 26.78 -2.84
N PRO A 203 -0.85 26.69 -3.83
CA PRO A 203 -0.51 26.18 -5.15
C PRO A 203 0.59 27.04 -5.82
N PRO A 204 1.60 26.43 -6.48
CA PRO A 204 2.77 27.15 -7.00
C PRO A 204 2.49 28.17 -8.13
N TYR A 205 1.26 28.21 -8.67
CA TYR A 205 0.83 29.18 -9.69
C TYR A 205 -0.12 30.25 -9.14
N MET A 206 -0.40 30.24 -7.84
CA MET A 206 -1.04 31.40 -7.22
C MET A 206 -0.02 32.53 -7.30
N GLU A 207 -0.28 33.55 -8.14
CA GLU A 207 0.52 34.77 -8.07
C GLU A 207 0.50 35.23 -6.62
N PRO A 208 1.65 35.49 -5.97
CA PRO A 208 1.65 36.04 -4.64
C PRO A 208 0.85 37.31 -4.73
N ALA A 209 -0.22 37.41 -3.93
CA ALA A 209 -1.13 38.55 -3.94
C ALA A 209 -0.27 39.81 -4.00
N SER A 210 -0.30 40.49 -5.15
CA SER A 210 0.53 41.66 -5.38
C SER A 210 0.23 42.60 -4.23
N THR A 211 1.18 42.73 -3.31
CA THR A 211 1.12 43.75 -2.28
C THR A 211 1.29 45.05 -3.04
N ASP A 212 0.17 45.63 -3.47
CA ASP A 212 0.12 46.95 -4.07
C ASP A 212 0.14 47.96 -2.91
N PRO A 213 1.27 48.66 -2.66
CA PRO A 213 1.34 49.64 -1.58
C PRO A 213 0.54 50.92 -1.87
N SER A 214 -0.25 50.97 -2.94
CA SER A 214 -0.89 52.20 -3.44
C SER A 214 -2.31 52.45 -2.91
N ALA A 215 -2.89 51.55 -2.10
CA ALA A 215 -4.29 51.69 -1.64
C ALA A 215 -4.49 52.65 -0.45
N HIS A 216 -3.44 53.33 0.02
CA HIS A 216 -3.54 54.41 1.00
C HIS A 216 -3.07 55.73 0.38
N LEU A 217 -3.85 56.30 -0.54
CA LEU A 217 -3.92 57.74 -0.86
C LEU A 217 -4.88 57.94 -2.05
N ALA A 218 -6.18 57.99 -1.76
CA ALA A 218 -7.18 58.68 -2.57
C ALA A 218 -8.38 59.05 -1.69
#